data_AF-A0A7C1J5W2-F1
#
_entry.id   AF-A0A7C1J5W2-F1
#
_cell.length_a   1.000
_cell.length_b   1.000
_cell.length_c   1.000
_cell.angle_alpha   90.00
_cell.angle_beta   90.00
_cell.angle_gamma   90.00
#
_symmetry.space_group_name_H-M   'P 1'
#
loop_
_entity.id
_entity.type
_entity.pdbx_description
1 polymer ?
#
loop_
_entity_poly.entity_id
_entity_poly.type
_entity_poly.pdbx_seq_one_letter_code
_entity_poly.pdbx_strand_id
1 'polypeptide(L)'
;MRHDGDCSLIGATPEGTLYAEEIYGDEGWMAQHKISANGVILSSVDEDSGDSLQITPLAIPVDIVKPARVWHTMSLNFAGARHRGLRAPERVDEMVRTLSMQEKMAVIQRLDLDVIPPMLIGMSESYVLAEAEIIHPTWFVVCRRIRFAYALPFERIDIDNESEPDGSPDGDPYDYDTRVIYVAHFFNPVDDDDPPLISILEGLGGVTLYRPMDCLVAGDRLYIADGGELPVLDDEAGRTSRVHVWQIDLPEMDSPDDAWRKKLYG
;
A
#
# COMPACT_ATOMS: atom_id res chain seq x y z
N MET A 1 6.14 -14.15 -6.16
CA MET A 1 5.53 -15.18 -5.31
C MET A 1 4.56 -15.98 -6.18
N ARG A 2 3.65 -16.78 -5.61
CA ARG A 2 2.80 -17.67 -6.43
C ARG A 2 1.43 -17.08 -6.73
N HIS A 3 0.93 -16.20 -5.87
CA HIS A 3 -0.45 -15.74 -5.91
C HIS A 3 -0.53 -14.26 -6.28
N ASP A 4 -1.72 -13.79 -6.65
CA ASP A 4 -2.02 -12.44 -7.14
C ASP A 4 -2.78 -11.57 -6.12
N GLY A 5 -2.85 -12.04 -4.88
CA GLY A 5 -3.56 -11.40 -3.78
C GLY A 5 -2.77 -10.33 -3.01
N ASP A 6 -3.19 -10.07 -1.77
CA ASP A 6 -2.44 -9.23 -0.84
C ASP A 6 -1.14 -9.92 -0.44
N CYS A 7 -0.11 -9.12 -0.16
CA CYS A 7 1.18 -9.61 0.32
C CYS A 7 1.61 -8.79 1.53
N SER A 8 1.99 -9.46 2.61
CA SER A 8 2.46 -8.81 3.84
C SER A 8 3.74 -9.47 4.35
N LEU A 9 4.54 -8.71 5.09
CA LEU A 9 5.79 -9.20 5.67
C LEU A 9 5.48 -9.74 7.07
N ILE A 10 5.91 -10.96 7.37
CA ILE A 10 5.85 -11.50 8.73
C ILE A 10 7.07 -11.00 9.51
N GLY A 11 8.23 -10.97 8.84
CA GLY A 11 9.48 -10.45 9.36
C GLY A 11 10.69 -10.88 8.56
N ALA A 12 11.87 -10.40 8.94
CA ALA A 12 13.15 -10.80 8.37
C ALA A 12 14.18 -11.09 9.47
N THR A 13 15.01 -12.12 9.28
CA THR A 13 16.15 -12.38 10.16
C THR A 13 17.31 -11.43 9.83
N PRO A 14 18.26 -11.20 10.76
CA PRO A 14 19.43 -10.36 10.50
C PRO A 14 20.28 -10.83 9.30
N GLU A 15 20.28 -12.13 9.00
CA GLU A 15 20.98 -12.71 7.84
C GLU A 15 20.24 -12.45 6.51
N GLY A 16 19.00 -11.97 6.60
CA GLY A 16 18.10 -11.68 5.48
C GLY A 16 17.25 -12.85 5.02
N THR A 17 16.95 -13.80 5.90
CA THR A 17 15.86 -14.73 5.62
C THR A 17 14.55 -14.03 5.88
N LEU A 18 13.74 -13.87 4.85
CA LEU A 18 12.45 -13.21 4.89
C LEU A 18 11.33 -14.23 5.10
N TYR A 19 10.30 -13.83 5.85
CA TYR A 19 9.05 -14.54 5.99
C TYR A 19 7.93 -13.62 5.51
N ALA A 20 7.10 -14.10 4.60
CA ALA A 20 6.02 -13.33 4.00
C ALA A 20 4.74 -14.16 3.93
N GLU A 21 3.61 -13.48 3.87
CA GLU A 21 2.27 -14.06 3.75
C GLU A 21 1.57 -13.49 2.53
N GLU A 22 0.83 -14.34 1.83
CA GLU A 22 -0.10 -13.97 0.75
C GLU A 22 -1.52 -14.30 1.18
N ILE A 23 -2.47 -13.39 0.95
CA ILE A 23 -3.92 -13.64 1.07
C ILE A 23 -4.53 -13.49 -0.31
N TYR A 24 -5.14 -14.53 -0.86
CA TYR A 24 -5.55 -14.59 -2.25
C TYR A 24 -6.91 -15.28 -2.45
N GLY A 25 -7.50 -15.08 -3.63
CA GLY A 25 -8.85 -15.56 -3.94
C GLY A 25 -9.95 -14.87 -3.14
N ASP A 26 -11.19 -15.04 -3.59
CA ASP A 26 -12.35 -14.36 -3.00
C ASP A 26 -12.69 -14.88 -1.59
N GLU A 27 -12.32 -16.13 -1.30
CA GLU A 27 -12.52 -16.75 0.02
C GLU A 27 -11.40 -16.40 1.02
N GLY A 28 -10.37 -15.67 0.59
CA GLY A 28 -9.28 -15.22 1.46
C GLY A 28 -8.31 -16.33 1.86
N TRP A 29 -7.97 -17.20 0.92
CA TRP A 29 -6.99 -18.26 1.10
C TRP A 29 -5.60 -17.72 1.43
N MET A 30 -4.82 -18.47 2.18
CA MET A 30 -3.54 -18.02 2.72
C MET A 30 -2.37 -18.89 2.27
N ALA A 31 -1.23 -18.26 1.99
CA ALA A 31 0.06 -18.91 1.83
C ALA A 31 1.15 -18.20 2.63
N GLN A 32 2.03 -18.96 3.28
CA GLN A 32 3.22 -18.45 3.97
C GLN A 32 4.49 -18.94 3.29
N HIS A 33 5.46 -18.04 3.13
CA HIS A 33 6.72 -18.31 2.44
C HIS A 33 7.91 -17.95 3.31
N LYS A 34 8.89 -18.84 3.37
CA LYS A 34 10.24 -18.57 3.85
C LYS A 34 11.14 -18.36 2.65
N ILE A 35 11.78 -17.20 2.57
CA ILE A 35 12.53 -16.75 1.39
C ILE A 35 13.95 -16.41 1.84
N SER A 36 14.95 -16.95 1.14
CA SER A 36 16.35 -16.60 1.37
C SER A 36 16.66 -15.17 0.93
N ALA A 37 17.81 -14.63 1.38
CA ALA A 37 18.28 -13.30 0.98
C ALA A 37 18.45 -13.12 -0.55
N ASN A 38 18.62 -14.21 -1.29
CA ASN A 38 18.74 -14.20 -2.76
C ASN A 38 17.38 -14.36 -3.47
N GLY A 39 16.27 -14.29 -2.74
CA GLY A 39 14.91 -14.39 -3.30
C GLY A 39 14.43 -15.83 -3.57
N VAL A 40 15.22 -16.85 -3.23
CA VAL A 40 14.81 -18.26 -3.39
C VAL A 40 13.84 -18.65 -2.27
N ILE A 41 12.67 -19.18 -2.62
CA ILE A 41 11.71 -19.77 -1.67
C ILE A 41 12.30 -21.06 -1.11
N LEU A 42 12.57 -21.09 0.21
CA LEU A 42 13.15 -22.22 0.93
C LEU A 42 12.08 -23.20 1.42
N SER A 43 10.94 -22.69 1.86
CA SER A 43 9.77 -23.47 2.26
C SER A 43 8.51 -22.65 2.07
N SER A 44 7.40 -23.31 1.79
CA SER A 44 6.10 -22.69 1.62
C SER A 44 5.01 -23.59 2.20
N VAL A 45 3.98 -22.97 2.74
CA VAL A 45 2.77 -23.62 3.23
C VAL A 45 1.60 -22.86 2.64
N ASP A 46 0.63 -23.55 2.05
CA ASP A 46 -0.35 -22.95 1.15
C ASP A 46 -1.68 -23.69 1.24
N GLU A 47 -2.78 -22.95 1.42
CA GLU A 47 -4.16 -23.47 1.45
C GLU A 47 -4.62 -24.05 0.11
N ASP A 48 -3.92 -23.70 -0.97
CA ASP A 48 -4.15 -24.19 -2.33
C ASP A 48 -5.64 -24.14 -2.71
N SER A 49 -6.26 -22.98 -2.49
CA SER A 49 -7.69 -22.75 -2.72
C SER A 49 -8.63 -23.76 -2.05
N GLY A 50 -8.28 -24.24 -0.86
CA GLY A 50 -9.07 -25.17 -0.05
C GLY A 50 -8.72 -26.64 -0.28
N ASP A 51 -7.83 -26.98 -1.21
CA ASP A 51 -7.35 -28.35 -1.41
C ASP A 51 -6.46 -28.85 -0.26
N SER A 52 -5.89 -27.93 0.53
CA SER A 52 -5.02 -28.24 1.68
C SER A 52 -5.62 -27.79 3.01
N LEU A 53 -6.43 -28.65 3.65
CA LEU A 53 -7.15 -28.33 4.90
C LEU A 53 -6.32 -28.45 6.20
N GLN A 54 -5.15 -29.10 6.17
CA GLN A 54 -4.30 -29.30 7.36
C GLN A 54 -2.98 -28.57 7.23
N ILE A 55 -3.02 -27.28 7.50
CA ILE A 55 -1.86 -26.40 7.42
C ILE A 55 -1.29 -26.12 8.80
N THR A 56 -0.01 -26.41 8.95
CA THR A 56 0.78 -25.94 10.09
C THR A 56 1.57 -24.72 9.63
N PRO A 57 1.32 -23.53 10.22
CA PRO A 57 2.07 -22.32 9.89
C PRO A 57 3.59 -22.53 9.98
N LEU A 58 4.35 -21.77 9.19
CA LEU A 58 5.80 -21.85 9.23
C LEU A 58 6.31 -21.48 10.63
N ALA A 59 7.32 -22.22 11.11
CA ALA A 59 7.98 -21.87 12.37
C ALA A 59 8.80 -20.58 12.18
N ILE A 60 8.34 -19.50 12.83
CA ILE A 60 8.97 -18.19 12.77
C ILE A 60 9.98 -18.05 13.94
N PRO A 61 11.25 -17.67 13.67
CA PRO A 61 12.22 -17.39 14.72
C PRO A 61 11.75 -16.29 15.68
N VAL A 62 12.11 -16.41 16.96
CA VAL A 62 11.68 -15.45 18.00
C VAL A 62 12.38 -14.09 17.86
N ASP A 63 13.59 -14.10 17.31
CA ASP A 63 14.50 -12.97 17.12
C ASP A 63 14.34 -12.28 15.75
N ILE A 64 13.27 -12.59 15.02
CA ILE A 64 12.97 -11.97 13.74
C ILE A 64 12.63 -10.47 13.92
N VAL A 65 13.11 -9.63 13.02
CA VAL A 65 12.67 -8.24 12.92
C VAL A 65 11.28 -8.23 12.30
N LYS A 66 10.30 -7.62 12.96
CA LYS A 66 8.90 -7.59 12.54
C LYS A 66 8.52 -6.21 12.01
N PRO A 67 7.51 -6.10 11.13
CA PRO A 67 6.96 -4.81 10.73
C PRO A 67 6.57 -3.98 11.95
N ALA A 68 6.89 -2.69 11.88
CA ALA A 68 6.53 -1.76 12.94
C ALA A 68 5.03 -1.46 12.88
N ARG A 69 4.47 -1.06 14.04
CA ARG A 69 3.12 -0.50 14.05
C ARG A 69 3.20 0.91 13.47
N VAL A 70 2.17 1.31 12.72
CA VAL A 70 2.05 2.67 12.15
C VAL A 70 1.69 3.68 13.23
N TRP A 71 2.68 4.40 13.77
CA TRP A 71 2.47 5.44 14.80
C TRP A 71 3.08 6.77 14.38
N HIS A 72 4.23 6.75 13.72
CA HIS A 72 5.01 7.95 13.43
C HIS A 72 4.51 8.70 12.20
N THR A 73 3.79 8.00 11.33
CA THR A 73 3.32 8.52 10.04
C THR A 73 1.79 8.68 9.98
N MET A 74 1.12 8.53 11.12
CA MET A 74 -0.34 8.68 11.24
C MET A 74 -0.86 10.07 10.83
N SER A 75 -0.02 11.11 10.85
CA SER A 75 -0.36 12.45 10.36
C SER A 75 -0.67 12.47 8.86
N LEU A 76 -0.22 11.47 8.10
CA LEU A 76 -0.52 11.31 6.68
C LEU A 76 -1.93 10.75 6.43
N ASN A 77 -2.62 10.28 7.47
CA ASN A 77 -3.95 9.71 7.32
C ASN A 77 -5.01 10.82 7.15
N PHE A 78 -5.87 10.62 6.17
CA PHE A 78 -6.96 11.51 5.82
C PHE A 78 -8.15 10.69 5.33
N ALA A 79 -9.35 11.00 5.78
CA ALA A 79 -10.58 10.38 5.28
C ALA A 79 -11.64 11.47 5.12
N GLY A 80 -12.15 11.62 3.90
CA GLY A 80 -13.10 12.65 3.52
C GLY A 80 -14.41 12.05 3.00
N ALA A 81 -14.54 11.97 1.68
CA ALA A 81 -15.75 11.55 0.98
C ALA A 81 -15.93 10.02 0.92
N ARG A 82 -17.15 9.57 0.59
CA ARG A 82 -17.46 8.16 0.31
C ARG A 82 -16.77 7.71 -1.00
N HIS A 83 -16.82 6.40 -1.27
CA HIS A 83 -16.17 5.84 -2.46
C HIS A 83 -16.92 6.11 -3.77
N ARG A 84 -18.24 6.29 -3.70
CA ARG A 84 -19.15 6.64 -4.79
C ARG A 84 -20.40 7.28 -4.19
N GLY A 85 -21.08 8.12 -4.96
CA GLY A 85 -22.32 8.78 -4.54
C GLY A 85 -22.66 9.98 -5.40
N LEU A 86 -23.47 10.90 -4.86
CA LEU A 86 -23.85 12.15 -5.52
C LEU A 86 -23.02 13.32 -4.98
N ARG A 87 -22.34 14.05 -5.86
CA ARG A 87 -21.43 15.17 -5.51
C ARG A 87 -22.12 16.25 -4.70
N ALA A 88 -23.30 16.70 -5.14
CA ALA A 88 -23.97 17.86 -4.54
C ALA A 88 -24.56 17.56 -3.15
N PRO A 89 -25.33 16.47 -2.94
CA PRO A 89 -25.79 16.09 -1.60
C PRO A 89 -24.66 15.79 -0.62
N GLU A 90 -23.57 15.19 -1.09
CA GLU A 90 -22.43 14.79 -0.25
C GLU A 90 -21.38 15.89 -0.10
N ARG A 91 -21.49 17.00 -0.85
CA ARG A 91 -20.54 18.13 -0.84
C ARG A 91 -19.09 17.67 -1.00
N VAL A 92 -18.87 16.75 -1.94
CA VAL A 92 -17.58 16.05 -2.14
C VAL A 92 -16.44 17.04 -2.36
N ASP A 93 -16.71 18.14 -3.07
CA ASP A 93 -15.76 19.23 -3.32
C ASP A 93 -15.23 19.89 -2.04
N GLU A 94 -15.99 19.85 -0.95
CA GLU A 94 -15.58 20.35 0.37
C GLU A 94 -14.92 19.28 1.25
N MET A 95 -15.15 18.01 0.93
CA MET A 95 -14.64 16.87 1.72
C MET A 95 -13.32 16.33 1.22
N VAL A 96 -12.90 16.64 -0.01
CA VAL A 96 -11.61 16.19 -0.56
C VAL A 96 -10.50 17.18 -0.26
N ARG A 97 -9.25 16.70 -0.20
CA ARG A 97 -8.08 17.57 -0.30
C ARG A 97 -7.91 18.01 -1.76
N THR A 98 -7.85 19.32 -1.97
CA THR A 98 -7.63 19.91 -3.28
C THR A 98 -6.24 19.60 -3.82
N LEU A 99 -6.19 19.37 -5.13
CA LEU A 99 -4.96 19.12 -5.87
C LEU A 99 -4.68 20.28 -6.82
N SER A 100 -3.41 20.64 -6.96
CA SER A 100 -2.94 21.54 -8.00
C SER A 100 -3.18 20.94 -9.39
N MET A 101 -3.19 21.78 -10.43
CA MET A 101 -3.41 21.32 -11.81
C MET A 101 -2.35 20.27 -12.24
N GLN A 102 -1.10 20.47 -11.83
CA GLN A 102 0.00 19.56 -12.14
C GLN A 102 -0.19 18.19 -11.49
N GLU A 103 -0.60 18.16 -10.23
CA GLU A 103 -0.93 16.92 -9.52
C GLU A 103 -2.13 16.21 -10.17
N LYS A 104 -3.16 16.96 -10.57
CA LYS A 104 -4.31 16.35 -11.26
C LYS A 104 -3.91 15.67 -12.56
N MET A 105 -3.05 16.31 -13.36
CA MET A 105 -2.54 15.71 -14.60
C MET A 105 -1.71 14.46 -14.32
N ALA A 106 -0.84 14.49 -13.30
CA ALA A 106 -0.02 13.34 -12.93
C ALA A 106 -0.88 12.15 -12.47
N VAL A 107 -1.91 12.40 -11.65
CA VAL A 107 -2.85 11.37 -11.18
C VAL A 107 -3.65 10.77 -12.33
N ILE A 108 -4.22 11.61 -13.21
CA ILE A 108 -4.98 11.16 -14.38
C ILE A 108 -4.12 10.26 -15.28
N GLN A 109 -2.88 10.68 -15.56
CA GLN A 109 -1.96 9.88 -16.37
C GLN A 109 -1.58 8.57 -15.67
N ARG A 110 -1.31 8.60 -14.36
CA ARG A 110 -0.87 7.42 -13.60
C ARG A 110 -1.95 6.34 -13.49
N LEU A 111 -3.20 6.77 -13.40
CA LEU A 111 -4.39 5.91 -13.28
C LEU A 111 -5.06 5.61 -14.63
N ASP A 112 -4.53 6.14 -15.74
CA ASP A 112 -5.13 6.06 -17.07
C ASP A 112 -6.63 6.43 -17.07
N LEU A 113 -6.97 7.54 -16.40
CA LEU A 113 -8.36 7.97 -16.30
C LEU A 113 -8.78 8.68 -17.58
N ASP A 114 -9.91 8.24 -18.16
CA ASP A 114 -10.57 8.94 -19.27
C ASP A 114 -11.40 10.13 -18.77
N VAL A 115 -10.73 11.08 -18.11
CA VAL A 115 -11.33 12.32 -17.62
C VAL A 115 -10.39 13.51 -17.81
N ILE A 116 -10.97 14.70 -17.96
CA ILE A 116 -10.19 15.95 -17.99
C ILE A 116 -9.83 16.39 -16.56
N PRO A 117 -8.72 17.14 -16.34
CA PRO A 117 -8.29 17.56 -15.01
C PRO A 117 -9.35 18.20 -14.11
N PRO A 118 -10.28 19.06 -14.61
CA PRO A 118 -11.36 19.59 -13.78
C PRO A 118 -12.33 18.53 -13.23
N MET A 119 -12.44 17.38 -13.89
CA MET A 119 -13.29 16.27 -13.43
C MET A 119 -12.61 15.44 -12.33
N LEU A 120 -11.29 15.50 -12.17
CA LEU A 120 -10.65 14.96 -10.96
C LEU A 120 -10.91 15.93 -9.80
N ILE A 121 -11.77 15.53 -8.87
CA ILE A 121 -12.29 16.39 -7.80
C ILE A 121 -11.17 16.67 -6.79
N GLY A 122 -10.54 15.62 -6.27
CA GLY A 122 -9.41 15.71 -5.35
C GLY A 122 -9.06 14.37 -4.69
N MET A 123 -8.21 14.41 -3.66
CA MET A 123 -7.88 13.25 -2.84
C MET A 123 -8.95 13.05 -1.76
N SER A 124 -9.68 11.93 -1.81
CA SER A 124 -10.79 11.63 -0.89
C SER A 124 -10.36 10.81 0.33
N GLU A 125 -9.29 10.04 0.21
CA GLU A 125 -8.73 9.25 1.31
C GLU A 125 -7.22 9.15 1.15
N SER A 126 -6.53 9.06 2.27
CA SER A 126 -5.15 8.68 2.35
C SER A 126 -4.94 7.85 3.60
N TYR A 127 -4.37 6.65 3.45
CA TYR A 127 -4.23 5.71 4.55
C TYR A 127 -2.85 5.05 4.49
N VAL A 128 -2.08 5.20 5.57
CA VAL A 128 -0.81 4.50 5.75
C VAL A 128 -1.08 3.06 6.11
N LEU A 129 -0.57 2.15 5.27
CA LEU A 129 -0.66 0.71 5.44
C LEU A 129 0.47 0.19 6.32
N ALA A 130 1.69 0.68 6.09
CA ALA A 130 2.87 0.29 6.84
C ALA A 130 3.91 1.42 6.90
N GLU A 131 4.75 1.36 7.93
CA GLU A 131 5.92 2.23 8.07
C GLU A 131 7.13 1.40 8.49
N ALA A 132 8.30 1.77 7.96
CA ALA A 132 9.57 1.21 8.36
C ALA A 132 10.56 2.34 8.63
N GLU A 133 11.17 2.30 9.81
CA GLU A 133 12.15 3.30 10.21
C GLU A 133 13.49 3.04 9.52
N ILE A 134 14.07 4.09 8.94
CA ILE A 134 15.45 4.09 8.42
C ILE A 134 16.37 4.77 9.44
N ILE A 135 15.98 5.96 9.89
CA ILE A 135 16.74 6.73 10.88
C ILE A 135 15.74 7.29 11.89
N HIS A 136 15.68 6.76 13.11
CA HIS A 136 14.84 7.37 14.14
C HIS A 136 15.29 8.80 14.49
N PRO A 137 14.37 9.73 14.79
CA PRO A 137 12.93 9.75 14.50
C PRO A 137 12.62 10.48 13.19
N THR A 138 13.56 10.53 12.25
CA THR A 138 13.55 11.50 11.14
C THR A 138 13.24 10.90 9.78
N TRP A 139 13.58 9.65 9.51
CA TRP A 139 13.36 9.08 8.17
C TRP A 139 12.68 7.73 8.24
N PHE A 140 11.54 7.67 7.54
CA PHE A 140 10.72 6.48 7.40
C PHE A 140 10.49 6.18 5.92
N VAL A 141 10.32 4.90 5.59
CA VAL A 141 9.62 4.46 4.39
C VAL A 141 8.17 4.20 4.75
N VAL A 142 7.26 4.68 3.92
CA VAL A 142 5.82 4.56 4.16
C VAL A 142 5.18 3.90 2.96
N CYS A 143 4.38 2.86 3.20
CA CYS A 143 3.45 2.30 2.22
C CYS A 143 2.08 2.92 2.46
N ARG A 144 1.50 3.53 1.43
CA ARG A 144 0.28 4.34 1.55
C ARG A 144 -0.70 4.00 0.44
N ARG A 145 -1.98 3.91 0.79
CA ARG A 145 -3.12 3.84 -0.12
C ARG A 145 -3.73 5.24 -0.25
N ILE A 146 -3.78 5.77 -1.46
CA ILE A 146 -4.35 7.09 -1.73
C ILE A 146 -5.53 6.92 -2.67
N ARG A 147 -6.69 7.46 -2.28
CA ARG A 147 -7.92 7.41 -3.08
C ARG A 147 -8.24 8.79 -3.62
N PHE A 148 -8.58 8.83 -4.90
CA PHE A 148 -8.93 10.04 -5.63
C PHE A 148 -10.37 9.96 -6.12
N ALA A 149 -11.14 11.00 -5.86
CA ALA A 149 -12.50 11.15 -6.36
C ALA A 149 -12.50 11.85 -7.72
N TYR A 150 -13.27 11.33 -8.66
CA TYR A 150 -13.46 11.92 -9.98
C TYR A 150 -14.94 11.92 -10.37
N ALA A 151 -15.35 12.99 -11.03
CA ALA A 151 -16.70 13.16 -11.54
C ALA A 151 -16.94 12.27 -12.77
N LEU A 152 -18.17 11.76 -12.88
CA LEU A 152 -18.65 11.09 -14.07
C LEU A 152 -19.34 12.08 -15.01
N PRO A 153 -19.33 11.83 -16.33
CA PRO A 153 -20.00 12.71 -17.30
C PRO A 153 -21.53 12.70 -17.13
N PHE A 154 -22.10 11.60 -16.64
CA PHE A 154 -23.52 11.42 -16.38
C PHE A 154 -23.71 10.62 -15.10
N GLU A 155 -24.84 10.86 -14.42
CA GLU A 155 -25.29 10.02 -13.31
C GLU A 155 -25.47 8.57 -13.78
N ARG A 156 -25.09 7.63 -12.92
CA ARG A 156 -25.22 6.19 -13.09
C ARG A 156 -25.97 5.60 -11.91
N ILE A 157 -26.47 4.37 -12.09
CA ILE A 157 -27.10 3.58 -11.02
C ILE A 157 -26.13 2.47 -10.67
N ASP A 158 -25.93 2.22 -9.38
CA ASP A 158 -25.10 1.12 -8.91
C ASP A 158 -25.82 -0.23 -9.10
N ILE A 159 -25.46 -0.99 -10.12
CA ILE A 159 -26.13 -2.26 -10.47
C ILE A 159 -25.51 -3.45 -9.69
N ASP A 160 -24.55 -3.19 -8.80
CA ASP A 160 -23.82 -4.23 -8.06
C ASP A 160 -24.65 -4.84 -6.90
N ASN A 161 -25.83 -4.30 -6.58
CA ASN A 161 -26.76 -4.90 -5.63
C ASN A 161 -27.74 -5.82 -6.36
N GLU A 162 -27.88 -7.05 -5.85
CA GLU A 162 -28.82 -8.06 -6.37
C GLU A 162 -30.19 -7.42 -6.62
N SER A 163 -30.66 -7.46 -7.87
CA SER A 163 -31.89 -6.79 -8.28
C SER A 163 -33.09 -7.26 -7.45
N GLU A 164 -33.92 -6.32 -6.99
CA GLU A 164 -35.21 -6.63 -6.38
C GLU A 164 -36.04 -7.55 -7.31
N PRO A 165 -36.88 -8.45 -6.76
CA PRO A 165 -37.64 -9.43 -7.54
C PRO A 165 -38.58 -8.84 -8.60
N ASP A 166 -38.84 -7.52 -8.56
CA ASP A 166 -39.74 -6.80 -9.44
C ASP A 166 -39.05 -6.19 -10.70
N GLY A 167 -37.74 -6.32 -10.81
CA GLY A 167 -36.97 -5.85 -11.96
C GLY A 167 -36.73 -4.33 -11.97
N SER A 168 -36.97 -3.64 -10.85
CA SER A 168 -36.46 -2.29 -10.66
C SER A 168 -34.93 -2.32 -10.44
N PRO A 169 -34.15 -1.41 -11.04
CA PRO A 169 -32.71 -1.35 -10.81
C PRO A 169 -32.48 -0.93 -9.37
N ASP A 170 -32.06 -1.88 -8.55
CA ASP A 170 -31.84 -1.70 -7.12
C ASP A 170 -30.43 -1.12 -6.92
N GLY A 171 -30.34 0.21 -6.94
CA GLY A 171 -29.04 0.88 -6.91
C GLY A 171 -29.13 2.34 -6.51
N ASP A 172 -28.22 2.76 -5.63
CA ASP A 172 -28.07 4.18 -5.32
C ASP A 172 -27.54 4.93 -6.55
N PRO A 173 -28.10 6.10 -6.89
CA PRO A 173 -27.56 6.93 -7.97
C PRO A 173 -26.21 7.52 -7.56
N TYR A 174 -25.28 7.62 -8.52
CA TYR A 174 -23.98 8.22 -8.31
C TYR A 174 -23.48 9.00 -9.54
N ASP A 175 -22.83 10.12 -9.31
CA ASP A 175 -22.25 10.98 -10.35
C ASP A 175 -20.76 11.30 -10.11
N TYR A 176 -20.16 10.62 -9.13
CA TYR A 176 -18.72 10.51 -8.95
C TYR A 176 -18.34 9.11 -8.46
N ASP A 177 -17.10 8.72 -8.73
CA ASP A 177 -16.51 7.46 -8.30
C ASP A 177 -15.07 7.72 -7.80
N THR A 178 -14.42 6.69 -7.26
CA THR A 178 -13.06 6.79 -6.76
C THR A 178 -12.11 5.76 -7.35
N ARG A 179 -10.84 6.13 -7.48
CA ARG A 179 -9.74 5.25 -7.88
C ARG A 179 -8.60 5.32 -6.88
N VAL A 180 -7.90 4.21 -6.72
CA VAL A 180 -6.85 4.05 -5.71
C VAL A 180 -5.50 3.95 -6.38
N ILE A 181 -4.52 4.65 -5.82
CA ILE A 181 -3.10 4.43 -6.09
C ILE A 181 -2.46 3.95 -4.80
N TYR A 182 -1.65 2.90 -4.90
CA TYR A 182 -0.76 2.49 -3.82
C TYR A 182 0.65 2.99 -4.12
N VAL A 183 1.30 3.53 -3.09
CA VAL A 183 2.62 4.17 -3.21
C VAL A 183 3.52 3.74 -2.07
N ALA A 184 4.83 3.72 -2.32
CA ALA A 184 5.83 3.70 -1.27
C ALA A 184 6.79 4.86 -1.46
N HIS A 185 7.04 5.62 -0.39
CA HIS A 185 7.88 6.81 -0.45
C HIS A 185 8.62 7.05 0.88
N PHE A 186 9.65 7.89 0.84
CA PHE A 186 10.29 8.38 2.05
C PHE A 186 9.45 9.48 2.71
N PHE A 187 9.50 9.54 4.03
CA PHE A 187 8.82 10.56 4.81
C PHE A 187 9.67 10.99 6.00
N ASN A 188 9.70 12.29 6.25
CA ASN A 188 10.32 12.88 7.42
C ASN A 188 9.28 13.65 8.24
N PRO A 189 8.87 13.14 9.42
CA PRO A 189 7.87 13.80 10.24
C PRO A 189 8.33 15.13 10.84
N VAL A 190 9.64 15.43 10.81
CA VAL A 190 10.19 16.69 11.34
C VAL A 190 10.01 17.86 10.37
N ASP A 191 9.84 17.58 9.08
CA ASP A 191 9.70 18.63 8.06
C ASP A 191 8.30 19.27 8.04
N ASP A 192 7.38 18.85 8.93
CA ASP A 192 5.99 19.32 9.18
C ASP A 192 5.03 19.30 7.96
N ASP A 193 5.56 19.12 6.74
CA ASP A 193 4.81 19.10 5.49
C ASP A 193 4.68 17.68 4.91
N ASP A 194 3.47 17.32 4.44
CA ASP A 194 3.26 16.13 3.59
C ASP A 194 4.04 16.33 2.28
N PRO A 195 4.85 15.34 1.84
CA PRO A 195 5.60 15.46 0.59
C PRO A 195 4.68 15.81 -0.59
N PRO A 196 5.16 16.59 -1.58
CA PRO A 196 4.40 16.88 -2.78
C PRO A 196 3.89 15.59 -3.43
N LEU A 197 2.63 15.52 -3.85
CA LEU A 197 2.05 14.28 -4.38
C LEU A 197 2.84 13.74 -5.58
N ILE A 198 3.42 14.64 -6.39
CA ILE A 198 4.24 14.26 -7.55
C ILE A 198 5.44 13.40 -7.13
N SER A 199 6.16 13.78 -6.07
CA SER A 199 7.32 12.99 -5.61
C SER A 199 6.87 11.65 -5.01
N ILE A 200 5.70 11.61 -4.39
CA ILE A 200 5.09 10.37 -3.89
C ILE A 200 4.75 9.41 -5.05
N LEU A 201 4.25 9.94 -6.17
CA LEU A 201 3.86 9.15 -7.34
C LEU A 201 5.04 8.58 -8.14
N GLU A 202 6.22 9.18 -8.04
CA GLU A 202 7.46 8.68 -8.66
C GLU A 202 7.93 7.35 -8.03
N GLY A 203 7.49 7.06 -6.80
CA GLY A 203 7.80 5.82 -6.09
C GLY A 203 9.20 5.76 -5.49
N LEU A 204 9.65 4.55 -5.14
CA LEU A 204 10.90 4.33 -4.43
C LEU A 204 12.01 3.84 -5.37
N GLY A 205 13.09 4.61 -5.50
CA GLY A 205 14.32 4.17 -6.16
C GLY A 205 14.17 3.80 -7.65
N GLY A 206 13.19 4.39 -8.34
CA GLY A 206 12.91 4.12 -9.75
C GLY A 206 12.26 2.77 -10.06
N VAL A 207 11.90 1.99 -9.04
CA VAL A 207 11.16 0.74 -9.21
C VAL A 207 9.67 1.03 -9.25
N THR A 208 8.99 0.54 -10.29
CA THR A 208 7.53 0.63 -10.39
C THR A 208 6.87 -0.37 -9.45
N LEU A 209 6.45 0.13 -8.30
CA LEU A 209 5.58 -0.58 -7.36
C LEU A 209 4.12 -0.47 -7.81
N TYR A 210 3.34 -1.51 -7.54
CA TYR A 210 1.96 -1.58 -7.99
C TYR A 210 0.98 -1.44 -6.83
N ARG A 211 1.13 -2.32 -5.84
CA ARG A 211 0.33 -2.40 -4.63
C ARG A 211 1.25 -2.60 -3.41
N PRO A 212 2.16 -1.66 -3.09
CA PRO A 212 2.97 -1.75 -1.88
C PRO A 212 2.06 -1.75 -0.64
N MET A 213 2.06 -2.87 0.08
CA MET A 213 1.18 -3.11 1.22
C MET A 213 1.92 -3.03 2.55
N ASP A 214 3.20 -3.44 2.56
CA ASP A 214 3.97 -3.56 3.79
C ASP A 214 5.45 -3.24 3.55
N CYS A 215 6.15 -2.76 4.58
CA CYS A 215 7.57 -2.46 4.53
C CYS A 215 8.28 -2.80 5.84
N LEU A 216 9.56 -3.16 5.72
CA LEU A 216 10.40 -3.58 6.83
C LEU A 216 11.85 -3.22 6.57
N VAL A 217 12.54 -2.70 7.58
CA VAL A 217 14.00 -2.57 7.57
C VAL A 217 14.59 -3.61 8.51
N ALA A 218 15.56 -4.40 8.02
CA ALA A 218 16.32 -5.35 8.83
C ALA A 218 17.78 -5.39 8.36
N GLY A 219 18.69 -4.99 9.24
CA GLY A 219 20.11 -4.81 8.88
C GLY A 219 20.28 -3.67 7.88
N ASP A 220 21.01 -3.92 6.80
CA ASP A 220 21.25 -3.00 5.68
C ASP A 220 20.22 -3.15 4.54
N ARG A 221 19.06 -3.75 4.82
CA ARG A 221 18.05 -4.05 3.80
C ARG A 221 16.69 -3.47 4.12
N LEU A 222 16.09 -2.87 3.11
CA LEU A 222 14.69 -2.51 3.07
C LEU A 222 13.92 -3.54 2.23
N TYR A 223 12.87 -4.09 2.81
CA TYR A 223 11.93 -5.00 2.17
C TYR A 223 10.60 -4.25 1.96
N ILE A 224 10.00 -4.40 0.78
CA ILE A 224 8.63 -3.93 0.51
C ILE A 224 7.84 -5.09 -0.08
N ALA A 225 6.75 -5.46 0.61
CA ALA A 225 5.74 -6.36 0.05
C ALA A 225 4.84 -5.59 -0.91
N ASP A 226 4.77 -6.08 -2.13
CA ASP A 226 4.01 -5.52 -3.23
C ASP A 226 2.99 -6.58 -3.66
N GLY A 227 1.73 -6.32 -3.34
CA GLY A 227 0.62 -7.21 -3.67
C GLY A 227 0.49 -7.43 -5.17
N GLY A 228 -0.22 -8.49 -5.52
CA GLY A 228 -0.53 -8.82 -6.90
C GLY A 228 -1.61 -7.93 -7.50
N GLU A 229 -2.08 -8.34 -8.67
CA GLU A 229 -3.22 -7.75 -9.35
C GLU A 229 -4.06 -8.88 -9.92
N LEU A 230 -5.33 -8.95 -9.48
CA LEU A 230 -6.31 -9.83 -10.10
C LEU A 230 -6.50 -9.41 -11.56
N PRO A 231 -6.61 -10.37 -12.48
CA PRO A 231 -6.82 -10.04 -13.89
C PRO A 231 -8.13 -9.25 -14.05
N VAL A 232 -8.04 -8.08 -14.69
CA VAL A 232 -9.20 -7.20 -14.94
C VAL A 232 -10.09 -7.76 -16.07
N LEU A 233 -9.54 -8.67 -16.90
CA LEU A 233 -10.21 -9.34 -18.02
C LEU A 233 -9.70 -10.79 -18.16
N ASP A 234 -10.55 -11.68 -18.68
CA ASP A 234 -10.31 -13.15 -18.79
C ASP A 234 -9.04 -13.57 -19.57
N ASP A 235 -8.38 -12.65 -20.29
CA ASP A 235 -7.25 -12.96 -21.18
C ASP A 235 -5.88 -12.45 -20.68
N GLU A 236 -5.80 -11.68 -19.59
CA GLU A 236 -4.51 -11.25 -19.04
C GLU A 236 -4.13 -12.09 -17.82
N ALA A 237 -2.92 -12.64 -17.80
CA ALA A 237 -2.42 -13.29 -16.60
C ALA A 237 -2.22 -12.23 -15.51
N GLY A 238 -2.94 -12.38 -14.38
CA GLY A 238 -2.79 -11.51 -13.22
C GLY A 238 -1.32 -11.37 -12.77
N ARG A 239 -1.00 -10.25 -12.14
CA ARG A 239 0.35 -10.03 -11.61
C ARG A 239 0.47 -10.77 -10.28
N THR A 240 1.43 -11.67 -10.18
CA THR A 240 1.76 -12.27 -8.87
C THR A 240 2.41 -11.26 -7.94
N SER A 241 2.14 -11.37 -6.64
CA SER A 241 2.79 -10.62 -5.56
C SER A 241 4.31 -10.76 -5.58
N ARG A 242 5.01 -9.74 -5.08
CA ARG A 242 6.47 -9.67 -5.05
C ARG A 242 6.93 -9.06 -3.73
N VAL A 243 8.14 -9.42 -3.31
CA VAL A 243 8.87 -8.62 -2.33
C VAL A 243 10.09 -8.03 -3.01
N HIS A 244 10.19 -6.71 -2.92
CA HIS A 244 11.33 -5.96 -3.42
C HIS A 244 12.32 -5.75 -2.29
N VAL A 245 13.61 -5.84 -2.61
CA VAL A 245 14.69 -5.70 -1.63
C VAL A 245 15.67 -4.65 -2.12
N TRP A 246 15.89 -3.62 -1.32
CA TRP A 246 16.94 -2.64 -1.53
C TRP A 246 18.01 -2.80 -0.48
N GLN A 247 19.26 -2.61 -0.89
CA GLN A 247 20.33 -2.33 0.04
C GLN A 247 20.28 -0.84 0.39
N ILE A 248 20.31 -0.52 1.67
CA ILE A 248 20.26 0.84 2.19
C ILE A 248 21.53 1.15 2.96
N ASP A 249 22.13 2.30 2.66
CA ASP A 249 23.27 2.81 3.42
C ASP A 249 22.74 3.52 4.67
N LEU A 250 22.67 2.79 5.77
CA LEU A 250 22.35 3.38 7.07
C LEU A 250 23.59 4.11 7.60
N PRO A 251 23.46 5.36 8.08
CA PRO A 251 24.55 5.99 8.80
C PRO A 251 24.91 5.13 10.01
N GLU A 252 26.20 5.02 10.33
CA GLU A 252 26.63 4.34 11.55
C GLU A 252 25.94 5.01 12.74
N MET A 253 25.00 4.29 13.33
CA MET A 253 24.40 4.73 14.58
C MET A 253 25.46 4.60 15.66
N ASP A 254 25.81 5.74 16.28
CA ASP A 254 26.62 5.73 17.51
C ASP A 254 26.00 4.70 18.46
N SER A 255 26.81 3.78 18.98
CA SER A 255 26.32 2.78 19.93
C SER A 255 25.58 3.48 21.08
N PRO A 256 24.62 2.85 21.77
CA PRO A 256 23.93 3.49 22.90
C PRO A 256 24.91 4.07 23.94
N ASP A 257 26.06 3.40 24.14
CA ASP A 257 27.15 3.86 24.99
C ASP A 257 27.88 5.08 24.40
N ASP A 258 28.11 5.13 23.09
CA ASP A 258 28.75 6.26 22.42
C ASP A 258 27.80 7.47 22.33
N ALA A 259 26.52 7.27 22.03
CA ALA A 259 25.50 8.31 22.07
C ALA A 259 25.37 8.89 23.49
N TRP A 260 25.43 8.04 24.51
CA TRP A 260 25.40 8.46 25.91
C TRP A 260 26.69 9.18 26.33
N ARG A 261 27.86 8.71 25.89
CA ARG A 261 29.15 9.37 26.12
C ARG A 261 29.23 10.74 25.44
N LYS A 262 28.80 10.85 24.20
CA LYS A 262 28.73 12.12 23.46
C LYS A 262 27.80 13.12 24.16
N LYS A 263 26.66 12.64 24.69
CA LYS A 263 25.74 13.46 25.49
C LYS A 263 26.33 13.94 26.82
N LEU A 264 27.25 13.19 27.42
CA LEU A 264 27.92 13.56 28.68
C LEU A 264 29.15 14.44 28.49
N TYR A 265 29.90 14.23 27.41
CA TYR A 265 31.25 14.78 27.26
C TYR A 265 31.41 15.78 26.12
N GLY A 266 30.38 15.99 25.28
CA GLY A 266 30.39 16.94 24.17
C GLY A 266 31.09 16.36 22.95
#